data_AF-A0A146K3T8-F1
#
_entry.id   AF-A0A146K3T8-F1
#
_cell.length_a   1.000
_cell.length_b   1.000
_cell.length_c   1.000
_cell.angle_alpha   90.00
_cell.angle_beta   90.00
_cell.angle_gamma   90.00
#
_symmetry.space_group_name_H-M   'P 1'
#
loop_
_entity.id
_entity.type
_entity.pdbx_description
1 polymer ?
#
loop_
_entity_poly.entity_id
_entity_poly.type
_entity_poly.pdbx_seq_one_letter_code
_entity_poly.pdbx_strand_id
1 'polypeptide(L)'
;DCKSSFKCIQCHNEKILSHELFHPKEVVCLQCSQKQLFTRKCIQCKSIFSNVDCEKCYSTAILCQECDSHFFCEKCEKCHTWPREISKVCVQCNMCYGDKVGQKHICGIQQCMICLGDIEGDYKVFSCADQHVVHPECYEKYEKISGSTCPVCRKPNVCMIQQTLMQYQAIKAIHKARNLWIDIFRCRECQKLWADYGSRVCRSCWMQQSDLIQQVSLANLKKLKPKNQLFKLQIDELKRDQKRFVAFKKVTKVQYVKKIINWLALFVVIALMAFELYK
;
A
#
# COMPACT_ATOMS: atom_id res chain seq x y z
N ASP A 1 -13.32 10.73 34.92
CA ASP A 1 -14.32 9.72 35.31
C ASP A 1 -13.73 8.50 36.04
N CYS A 2 -12.68 7.83 35.57
CA CYS A 2 -12.05 6.71 36.31
C CYS A 2 -10.91 7.06 37.30
N LYS A 3 -10.51 8.33 37.41
CA LYS A 3 -9.33 8.81 38.18
C LYS A 3 -8.00 8.06 37.88
N SER A 4 -7.95 7.31 36.79
CA SER A 4 -6.82 6.47 36.39
C SER A 4 -6.05 7.13 35.27
N SER A 5 -4.72 7.00 35.30
CA SER A 5 -3.82 7.59 34.30
C SER A 5 -3.36 6.54 33.30
N PHE A 6 -3.45 6.86 32.01
CA PHE A 6 -3.02 6.00 30.91
C PHE A 6 -2.05 6.75 29.99
N LYS A 7 -1.23 6.00 29.26
CA LYS A 7 -0.25 6.58 28.32
C LYS A 7 -0.90 7.31 27.14
N CYS A 8 -2.07 6.85 26.71
CA CYS A 8 -2.85 7.47 25.64
C CYS A 8 -4.35 7.13 25.79
N ILE A 9 -5.18 7.84 25.02
CA ILE A 9 -6.64 7.64 24.98
C ILE A 9 -6.99 6.21 24.54
N GLN A 10 -6.30 5.68 23.53
CA GLN A 10 -6.53 4.30 23.06
C GLN A 10 -6.26 3.27 24.16
N CYS A 11 -5.13 3.38 24.88
CA CYS A 11 -4.84 2.50 26.01
C CYS A 11 -5.90 2.58 27.12
N HIS A 12 -6.53 3.74 27.31
CA HIS A 12 -7.64 3.89 28.25
C HIS A 12 -8.87 3.14 27.74
N ASN A 13 -9.33 3.43 26.53
CA ASN A 13 -10.58 2.89 25.99
C ASN A 13 -10.51 1.37 25.76
N GLU A 14 -9.32 0.81 25.54
CA GLU A 14 -9.12 -0.65 25.48
C GLU A 14 -9.24 -1.32 26.86
N LYS A 15 -8.92 -0.62 27.95
CA LYS A 15 -8.89 -1.20 29.31
C LYS A 15 -10.14 -0.88 30.12
N ILE A 16 -10.72 0.30 29.91
CA ILE A 16 -11.87 0.79 30.63
C ILE A 16 -13.06 0.77 29.67
N LEU A 17 -13.85 -0.28 29.76
CA LEU A 17 -15.03 -0.47 28.90
C LEU A 17 -16.28 0.24 29.43
N SER A 18 -16.24 0.71 30.68
CA SER A 18 -17.37 1.39 31.33
C SER A 18 -17.69 2.77 30.75
N HIS A 19 -16.71 3.40 30.10
CA HIS A 19 -16.84 4.69 29.43
C HIS A 19 -15.68 4.92 28.48
N GLU A 20 -15.88 5.80 27.52
CA GLU A 20 -14.84 6.24 26.61
C GLU A 20 -14.28 7.59 27.06
N LEU A 21 -12.95 7.71 27.00
CA LEU A 21 -12.27 8.96 27.23
C LEU A 21 -12.17 9.73 25.91
N PHE A 22 -12.72 10.92 25.89
CA PHE A 22 -12.57 11.88 24.80
C PHE A 22 -11.99 13.17 25.37
N HIS A 23 -11.00 13.78 24.70
CA HIS A 23 -10.53 15.14 25.01
C HIS A 23 -10.01 15.35 26.45
N PRO A 24 -8.98 14.61 26.91
CA PRO A 24 -8.47 14.76 28.27
C PRO A 24 -7.80 16.13 28.48
N LYS A 25 -8.41 16.96 29.34
CA LYS A 25 -7.89 18.31 29.66
C LYS A 25 -6.67 18.30 30.58
N GLU A 26 -6.43 17.19 31.28
CA GLU A 26 -5.30 17.02 32.20
C GLU A 26 -4.34 15.95 31.67
N VAL A 27 -3.04 16.18 31.88
CA VAL A 27 -1.96 15.25 31.53
C VAL A 27 -1.02 15.07 32.71
N VAL A 28 -0.29 13.95 32.71
CA VAL A 28 0.75 13.66 33.71
C VAL A 28 2.09 13.54 33.00
N CYS A 29 3.07 14.34 33.42
CA CYS A 29 4.42 14.29 32.86
C CYS A 29 5.09 12.95 33.19
N LEU A 30 5.53 12.19 32.18
CA LEU A 30 6.23 10.92 32.40
C LEU A 30 7.64 11.06 33.00
N GLN A 31 8.22 12.26 32.94
CA GLN A 31 9.58 12.51 33.43
C GLN A 31 9.63 12.95 34.90
N CYS A 32 8.67 13.76 35.35
CA CYS A 32 8.64 14.30 36.72
C CYS A 32 7.33 14.03 37.47
N SER A 33 6.39 13.30 36.88
CA SER A 33 5.07 12.96 37.45
C SER A 33 4.16 14.15 37.76
N GLN A 34 4.49 15.37 37.32
CA GLN A 34 3.64 16.54 37.48
C GLN A 34 2.30 16.34 36.76
N LYS A 35 1.19 16.44 37.50
CA LYS A 35 -0.15 16.57 36.94
C LYS A 35 -0.42 18.04 36.58
N GLN A 36 -0.93 18.28 35.38
CA GLN A 36 -1.14 19.64 34.87
C GLN A 36 -2.24 19.67 33.80
N LEU A 37 -2.71 20.86 33.44
CA LEU A 37 -3.53 21.05 32.25
C LEU A 37 -2.72 20.71 30.99
N PHE A 38 -3.43 20.29 29.94
CA PHE A 38 -2.84 19.98 28.64
C PHE A 38 -2.09 21.20 28.10
N THR A 39 -0.77 21.06 27.99
CA THR A 39 0.13 22.00 27.36
C THR A 39 1.24 21.22 26.66
N ARG A 40 1.85 21.79 25.63
CA ARG A 40 2.92 21.12 24.86
C ARG A 40 4.17 20.76 25.70
N LYS A 41 4.38 21.45 26.83
CA LYS A 41 5.53 21.26 27.72
C LYS A 41 5.10 21.01 29.15
N CYS A 42 5.91 20.26 29.89
CA CYS A 42 5.76 20.15 31.34
C CYS A 42 5.96 21.52 32.01
N ILE A 43 5.05 21.93 32.89
CA ILE A 43 5.17 23.21 33.60
C ILE A 43 6.35 23.20 34.60
N GLN A 44 6.71 22.03 35.11
CA GLN A 44 7.76 21.85 36.11
C GLN A 44 9.13 21.61 35.45
N CYS A 45 9.33 20.46 34.80
CA CYS A 45 10.64 20.08 34.23
C CYS A 45 10.90 20.59 32.81
N LYS A 46 9.93 21.31 32.21
CA LYS A 46 10.02 21.90 30.86
C LYS A 46 10.22 20.91 29.71
N SER A 47 10.09 19.60 29.95
CA SER A 47 10.14 18.58 28.91
C SER A 47 9.04 18.81 27.86
N ILE A 48 9.38 18.62 26.59
CA ILE A 48 8.45 18.74 25.47
C ILE A 48 7.80 17.38 25.27
N PHE A 49 6.46 17.31 25.32
CA PHE A 49 5.74 16.04 25.17
C PHE A 49 5.70 15.56 23.73
N SER A 50 5.65 16.48 22.77
CA SER A 50 5.56 16.17 21.35
C SER A 50 6.01 17.31 20.44
N ASN A 51 6.31 16.95 19.20
CA ASN A 51 6.52 17.94 18.14
C ASN A 51 5.21 18.39 17.47
N VAL A 52 4.11 17.64 17.67
CA VAL A 52 2.76 17.98 17.20
C VAL A 52 1.75 17.85 18.34
N ASP A 53 0.87 18.83 18.45
CA ASP A 53 -0.21 18.88 19.41
C ASP A 53 -1.48 19.46 18.77
N CYS A 54 -2.63 19.08 19.32
CA CYS A 54 -3.92 19.63 18.92
C CYS A 54 -4.68 20.13 20.14
N GLU A 55 -4.94 21.44 20.18
CA GLU A 55 -5.69 22.09 21.26
C GLU A 55 -7.18 21.73 21.24
N LYS A 56 -7.72 21.39 20.07
CA LYS A 56 -9.12 20.94 19.94
C LYS A 56 -9.30 19.51 20.46
N CYS A 57 -8.36 18.63 20.13
CA CYS A 57 -8.38 17.21 20.54
C CYS A 57 -7.78 16.95 21.93
N TYR A 58 -6.99 17.89 22.47
CA TYR A 58 -6.10 17.69 23.64
C TYR A 58 -5.20 16.45 23.50
N SER A 59 -4.65 16.26 22.29
CA SER A 59 -3.83 15.11 21.94
C SER A 59 -2.44 15.54 21.48
N THR A 60 -1.43 14.75 21.82
CA THR A 60 -0.04 14.92 21.38
C THR A 60 0.42 13.74 20.53
N ALA A 61 1.19 13.99 19.48
CA ALA A 61 1.82 12.97 18.65
C ALA A 61 3.27 13.32 18.32
N ILE A 62 4.16 12.33 18.33
CA ILE A 62 5.51 12.48 17.80
C ILE A 62 5.48 11.99 16.36
N LEU A 63 5.56 12.91 15.41
CA LEU A 63 5.48 12.63 13.98
C LEU A 63 6.82 12.89 13.28
N CYS A 64 7.11 12.22 12.17
CA CYS A 64 8.27 12.54 11.35
C CYS A 64 8.05 13.87 10.61
N GLN A 65 8.85 14.89 10.87
CA GLN A 65 8.68 16.23 10.25
C GLN A 65 8.74 16.22 8.71
N GLU A 66 9.41 15.24 8.11
CA GLU A 66 9.61 15.15 6.66
C GLU A 66 8.54 14.31 5.96
N CYS A 67 7.92 13.37 6.66
CA CYS A 67 7.05 12.35 6.07
C CYS A 67 5.60 12.45 6.52
N ASP A 68 5.36 13.04 7.69
CA ASP A 68 4.06 13.07 8.33
C ASP A 68 3.56 14.51 8.45
N SER A 69 2.35 14.74 7.98
CA SER A 69 1.65 16.02 8.13
C SER A 69 0.52 15.84 9.13
N HIS A 70 0.24 16.86 9.94
CA HIS A 70 -0.88 16.83 10.87
C HIS A 70 -1.84 17.98 10.63
N PHE A 71 -3.13 17.70 10.57
CA PHE A 71 -4.16 18.73 10.58
C PHE A 71 -5.41 18.27 11.31
N PHE A 72 -6.11 19.23 11.93
CA PHE A 72 -7.45 19.02 12.46
C PHE A 72 -8.48 19.38 11.39
N CYS A 73 -9.42 18.49 11.10
CA CYS A 73 -10.52 18.79 10.19
C CYS A 73 -11.74 19.27 10.97
N GLU A 74 -12.20 20.49 10.68
CA GLU A 74 -13.38 21.05 11.34
C GLU A 74 -14.70 20.38 10.94
N LYS A 75 -14.73 19.66 9.82
CA LYS A 75 -15.93 18.98 9.37
C LYS A 75 -16.15 17.66 10.08
N CYS A 76 -15.14 16.80 10.13
CA CYS A 76 -15.24 15.50 10.81
C CYS A 76 -14.84 15.56 12.30
N GLU A 77 -14.35 16.71 12.77
CA GLU A 77 -13.92 16.99 14.15
C GLU A 77 -12.82 16.04 14.67
N LYS A 78 -11.96 15.57 13.76
CA LYS A 78 -10.85 14.65 14.07
C LYS A 78 -9.51 15.17 13.56
N CYS A 79 -8.43 14.74 14.22
CA CYS A 79 -7.05 14.92 13.73
C CYS A 79 -6.67 13.84 12.71
N HIS A 80 -5.92 14.25 11.70
CA HIS A 80 -5.41 13.39 10.64
C HIS A 80 -3.90 13.52 10.51
N THR A 81 -3.24 12.43 10.13
CA THR A 81 -1.78 12.32 9.96
C THR A 81 -1.34 12.24 8.49
N TRP A 82 -2.24 12.47 7.53
CA TRP A 82 -1.94 12.53 6.10
C TRP A 82 -2.02 13.95 5.53
N PRO A 83 -1.45 14.22 4.34
CA PRO A 83 -1.39 15.58 3.79
C PRO A 83 -2.78 16.17 3.55
N ARG A 84 -2.97 17.43 3.97
CA ARG A 84 -4.25 18.12 3.84
C ARG A 84 -4.66 18.24 2.37
N GLU A 85 -3.69 18.42 1.49
CA GLU A 85 -3.82 18.60 0.04
C GLU A 85 -4.45 17.38 -0.64
N ILE A 86 -4.23 16.19 -0.08
CA ILE A 86 -4.81 14.95 -0.58
C ILE A 86 -6.02 14.51 0.24
N SER A 87 -6.44 15.28 1.24
CA SER A 87 -7.61 14.96 2.05
C SER A 87 -8.87 15.56 1.45
N LYS A 88 -9.91 14.73 1.30
CA LYS A 88 -11.26 15.17 0.93
C LYS A 88 -12.23 14.85 2.06
N VAL A 89 -13.33 15.59 2.13
CA VAL A 89 -14.42 15.32 3.08
C VAL A 89 -15.65 14.87 2.28
N CYS A 90 -16.19 13.66 2.53
CA CYS A 90 -17.48 13.26 1.96
C CYS A 90 -18.57 14.09 2.63
N VAL A 91 -19.32 14.86 1.85
CA VAL A 91 -20.44 15.67 2.36
C VAL A 91 -21.58 14.80 2.89
N GLN A 92 -21.72 13.56 2.40
CA GLN A 92 -22.80 12.67 2.80
C GLN A 92 -22.57 12.02 4.18
N CYS A 93 -21.35 11.55 4.48
CA CYS A 93 -21.04 10.92 5.77
C CYS A 93 -20.19 11.78 6.70
N ASN A 94 -19.82 12.98 6.27
CA ASN A 94 -18.98 13.92 7.01
C ASN A 94 -17.62 13.36 7.45
N MET A 95 -17.11 12.36 6.72
CA MET A 95 -15.81 11.72 6.98
C MET A 95 -14.73 12.21 6.02
N CYS A 96 -13.51 12.34 6.55
CA CYS A 96 -12.34 12.58 5.72
C CYS A 96 -11.83 11.29 5.08
N TYR A 97 -11.33 11.38 3.85
CA TYR A 97 -10.66 10.28 3.16
C TYR A 97 -9.50 10.82 2.31
N GLY A 98 -8.48 9.99 2.11
CA GLY A 98 -7.36 10.32 1.23
C GLY A 98 -7.69 10.08 -0.24
N ASP A 99 -7.38 11.05 -1.10
CA ASP A 99 -7.49 10.96 -2.55
C ASP A 99 -6.34 10.13 -3.12
N LYS A 100 -6.31 8.83 -2.81
CA LYS A 100 -5.36 7.91 -3.43
C LYS A 100 -5.85 7.60 -4.84
N VAL A 101 -4.97 7.73 -5.82
CA VAL A 101 -5.25 7.40 -7.23
C VAL A 101 -5.87 6.00 -7.30
N GLY A 102 -7.15 5.94 -7.71
CA GLY A 102 -7.90 4.70 -7.89
C GLY A 102 -8.77 4.25 -6.72
N GLN A 103 -8.77 4.92 -5.56
CA GLN A 103 -9.70 4.62 -4.48
C GLN A 103 -10.96 5.49 -4.58
N LYS A 104 -12.11 4.86 -4.83
CA LYS A 104 -13.41 5.52 -4.68
C LYS A 104 -13.81 5.47 -3.21
N HIS A 105 -14.11 6.63 -2.64
CA HIS A 105 -14.75 6.68 -1.33
C HIS A 105 -16.17 6.13 -1.44
N ILE A 106 -16.57 5.29 -0.49
CA ILE A 106 -17.92 4.73 -0.38
C ILE A 106 -18.52 5.24 0.93
N CYS A 107 -19.52 6.11 0.86
CA CYS A 107 -20.17 6.65 2.06
C CYS A 107 -21.14 5.58 2.65
N GLY A 108 -21.20 5.44 3.99
CA GLY A 108 -22.05 4.49 4.72
C GLY A 108 -21.32 3.80 5.88
N ILE A 109 -22.06 3.26 6.87
CA ILE A 109 -21.48 2.38 7.90
C ILE A 109 -21.02 1.12 7.17
N GLN A 110 -19.71 0.94 7.06
CA GLN A 110 -19.16 -0.26 6.49
C GLN A 110 -18.80 -1.21 7.62
N GLN A 111 -19.14 -2.49 7.50
CA GLN A 111 -18.71 -3.49 8.45
C GLN A 111 -17.36 -4.06 8.01
N CYS A 112 -16.43 -4.14 8.95
CA CYS A 112 -15.16 -4.80 8.73
C CYS A 112 -15.40 -6.29 8.44
N MET A 113 -15.03 -6.76 7.26
CA MET A 113 -15.25 -8.15 6.87
C MET A 113 -14.42 -9.19 7.66
N ILE A 114 -13.52 -8.74 8.55
CA ILE A 114 -12.73 -9.64 9.42
C ILE A 114 -13.39 -9.78 10.79
N CYS A 115 -13.71 -8.68 11.47
CA CYS A 115 -14.28 -8.72 12.82
C CYS A 115 -15.79 -8.51 12.86
N LEU A 116 -16.41 -8.19 11.72
CA LEU A 116 -17.82 -7.82 11.54
C LEU A 116 -18.27 -6.59 12.33
N GLY A 117 -17.34 -5.88 12.97
CA GLY A 117 -17.61 -4.62 13.65
C GLY A 117 -17.71 -3.45 12.68
N ASP A 118 -18.45 -2.43 13.08
CA ASP A 118 -18.63 -1.21 12.30
C ASP A 118 -17.32 -0.44 12.13
N ILE A 119 -17.14 0.16 10.96
CA ILE A 119 -15.98 0.99 10.61
C ILE A 119 -16.39 2.46 10.74
N GLU A 120 -15.97 3.08 11.84
CA GLU A 120 -16.18 4.50 12.12
C GLU A 120 -14.88 5.29 11.95
N GLY A 121 -14.32 5.35 10.74
CA GLY A 121 -12.98 5.90 10.60
C GLY A 121 -12.27 5.58 9.29
N ASP A 122 -10.95 5.56 9.41
CA ASP A 122 -10.08 5.04 8.36
C ASP A 122 -10.34 3.55 8.11
N TYR A 123 -10.18 3.16 6.87
CA TYR A 123 -10.31 1.78 6.44
C TYR A 123 -9.24 1.43 5.43
N LYS A 124 -8.96 0.13 5.34
CA LYS A 124 -8.18 -0.45 4.26
C LYS A 124 -9.12 -1.15 3.31
N VAL A 125 -8.89 -0.96 2.02
CA VAL A 125 -9.61 -1.64 0.94
C VAL A 125 -8.67 -2.68 0.34
N PHE A 126 -9.12 -3.92 0.20
CA PHE A 126 -8.40 -4.91 -0.58
C PHE A 126 -8.48 -4.57 -2.07
N SER A 127 -7.38 -4.71 -2.82
CA SER A 127 -7.29 -4.35 -4.24
C SER A 127 -8.23 -5.14 -5.16
N CYS A 128 -8.82 -6.21 -4.65
CA CYS A 128 -9.67 -7.12 -5.41
C CYS A 128 -11.13 -6.67 -5.55
N ALA A 129 -11.63 -5.80 -4.66
CA ALA A 129 -12.95 -5.16 -4.76
C ALA A 129 -13.06 -3.98 -3.79
N ASP A 130 -13.69 -2.89 -4.25
CA ASP A 130 -13.82 -1.65 -3.47
C ASP A 130 -14.65 -1.82 -2.18
N GLN A 131 -15.50 -2.85 -2.11
CA GLN A 131 -16.36 -3.17 -0.97
C GLN A 131 -15.67 -4.08 0.06
N HIS A 132 -14.48 -4.59 -0.22
CA HIS A 132 -13.74 -5.43 0.71
C HIS A 132 -12.95 -4.54 1.66
N VAL A 133 -13.65 -3.98 2.63
CA VAL A 133 -13.10 -3.04 3.60
C VAL A 133 -12.87 -3.66 4.97
N VAL A 134 -11.81 -3.23 5.63
CA VAL A 134 -11.45 -3.69 6.98
C VAL A 134 -10.86 -2.55 7.80
N HIS A 135 -10.93 -2.67 9.13
CA HIS A 135 -10.15 -1.80 10.01
C HIS A 135 -8.65 -1.95 9.71
N PRO A 136 -7.85 -0.87 9.79
CA PRO A 136 -6.40 -0.94 9.61
C PRO A 136 -5.73 -1.99 10.51
N GLU A 137 -6.16 -2.10 11.76
CA GLU A 137 -5.64 -3.07 12.73
C GLU A 137 -6.00 -4.52 12.37
N CYS A 138 -7.24 -4.74 11.90
CA CYS A 138 -7.68 -6.04 11.40
C CYS A 138 -6.86 -6.45 10.17
N TYR A 139 -6.60 -5.49 9.27
CA TYR A 139 -5.76 -5.70 8.10
C TYR A 139 -4.36 -6.17 8.49
N GLU A 140 -3.68 -5.44 9.38
CA GLU A 140 -2.30 -5.76 9.79
C GLU A 140 -2.20 -7.11 10.52
N LYS A 141 -3.16 -7.41 11.40
CA LYS A 141 -3.23 -8.71 12.09
C LYS A 141 -3.41 -9.84 11.09
N TYR A 142 -4.33 -9.67 10.14
CA TYR A 142 -4.63 -10.68 9.13
C TYR A 142 -3.47 -10.89 8.15
N GLU A 143 -2.81 -9.82 7.70
CA GLU A 143 -1.67 -9.88 6.78
C GLU A 143 -0.50 -10.68 7.38
N LYS A 144 -0.27 -10.58 8.69
CA LYS A 144 0.75 -11.36 9.41
C LYS A 144 0.46 -12.85 9.49
N ILE A 145 -0.82 -13.25 9.54
CA ILE A 145 -1.23 -14.65 9.72
C ILE A 145 -1.42 -15.36 8.37
N SER A 146 -2.14 -14.71 7.47
CA SER A 146 -2.73 -15.30 6.26
C SER A 146 -2.07 -14.79 4.97
N GLY A 147 -1.09 -13.89 5.10
CA GLY A 147 -0.41 -13.25 3.98
C GLY A 147 -1.29 -12.23 3.24
N SER A 148 -0.88 -11.90 2.02
CA SER A 148 -1.47 -10.82 1.22
C SER A 148 -2.68 -11.26 0.39
N THR A 149 -3.63 -12.03 0.95
CA THR A 149 -4.85 -12.45 0.22
C THR A 149 -6.11 -11.90 0.87
N CYS A 150 -7.14 -11.58 0.09
CA CYS A 150 -8.39 -11.07 0.63
C CYS A 150 -9.17 -12.17 1.38
N PRO A 151 -9.62 -11.96 2.62
CA PRO A 151 -10.38 -12.96 3.39
C PRO A 151 -11.69 -13.39 2.72
N VAL A 152 -12.37 -12.49 1.99
CA VAL A 152 -13.68 -12.76 1.37
C VAL A 152 -13.52 -13.56 0.08
N CYS A 153 -12.69 -13.10 -0.85
CA CYS A 153 -12.61 -13.70 -2.18
C CYS A 153 -11.32 -14.47 -2.45
N ARG A 154 -10.38 -14.49 -1.50
CA ARG A 154 -9.05 -15.14 -1.58
C ARG A 154 -8.16 -14.65 -2.73
N LYS A 155 -8.54 -13.56 -3.40
CA LYS A 155 -7.71 -12.91 -4.42
C LYS A 155 -6.52 -12.24 -3.74
N PRO A 156 -5.32 -12.28 -4.35
CA PRO A 156 -4.15 -11.66 -3.80
C PRO A 156 -4.30 -10.12 -3.82
N ASN A 157 -3.98 -9.50 -2.69
CA ASN A 157 -3.94 -8.06 -2.45
C ASN A 157 -2.63 -7.46 -2.96
N VAL A 158 -2.32 -7.72 -4.22
CA VAL A 158 -1.19 -7.08 -4.90
C VAL A 158 -1.70 -5.88 -5.67
N CYS A 159 -1.01 -4.75 -5.52
CA CYS A 159 -1.17 -3.63 -6.43
C CYS A 159 -0.79 -4.08 -7.85
N MET A 160 -1.58 -3.72 -8.86
CA MET A 160 -1.32 -4.06 -10.27
C MET A 160 0.12 -3.75 -10.71
N ILE A 161 0.69 -2.64 -10.20
CA ILE A 161 2.07 -2.23 -10.48
C ILE A 161 3.07 -3.26 -9.93
N GLN A 162 2.87 -3.70 -8.69
CA GLN A 162 3.73 -4.66 -8.01
C GLN A 162 3.63 -6.05 -8.65
N GLN A 163 2.45 -6.42 -9.11
CA GLN A 163 2.20 -7.66 -9.85
C GLN A 163 2.88 -7.66 -11.22
N THR A 164 2.80 -6.53 -11.93
CA THR A 164 3.51 -6.33 -13.22
C THR A 164 5.02 -6.43 -13.03
N LEU A 165 5.55 -5.87 -11.92
CA LEU A 165 6.96 -5.96 -11.54
C LEU A 165 7.40 -7.40 -11.24
N MET A 166 6.59 -8.17 -10.48
CA MET A 166 6.89 -9.58 -10.20
C MET A 166 6.88 -10.43 -11.49
N GLN A 167 5.90 -10.22 -12.37
CA GLN A 167 5.85 -10.88 -13.68
C GLN A 167 7.09 -10.54 -14.52
N TYR A 168 7.48 -9.27 -14.54
CA TYR A 168 8.69 -8.83 -15.24
C TYR A 168 9.96 -9.49 -14.69
N GLN A 169 10.10 -9.62 -13.37
CA GLN A 169 11.25 -10.28 -12.74
C GLN A 169 11.30 -11.78 -13.04
N ALA A 170 10.15 -12.47 -12.99
CA ALA A 170 10.04 -13.87 -13.36
C ALA A 170 10.45 -14.11 -14.84
N ILE A 171 9.94 -13.28 -15.75
CA ILE A 171 10.32 -13.30 -17.17
C ILE A 171 11.83 -13.06 -17.34
N LYS A 172 12.41 -12.12 -16.58
CA LYS A 172 13.85 -11.82 -16.62
C LYS A 172 14.71 -12.99 -16.15
N ALA A 173 14.29 -13.70 -15.09
CA ALA A 173 14.97 -14.89 -14.59
C ALA A 173 14.93 -16.04 -15.61
N ILE A 174 13.77 -16.28 -16.21
CA ILE A 174 13.56 -17.37 -17.17
C ILE A 174 14.30 -17.10 -18.49
N HIS A 175 14.34 -15.85 -18.96
CA HIS A 175 15.11 -15.48 -20.14
C HIS A 175 16.63 -15.72 -19.96
N LYS A 176 17.15 -15.67 -18.73
CA LYS A 176 18.57 -15.95 -18.45
C LYS A 176 18.90 -17.46 -18.56
N ALA A 177 17.91 -18.34 -18.38
CA ALA A 177 18.08 -19.78 -18.33
C ALA A 177 18.13 -20.50 -19.71
N ARG A 178 17.95 -19.78 -20.83
CA ARG A 178 18.00 -20.27 -22.25
C ARG A 178 17.03 -21.41 -22.63
N ASN A 179 16.39 -22.10 -21.69
CA ASN A 179 15.32 -23.07 -21.91
C ASN A 179 13.98 -22.50 -21.43
N LEU A 180 13.30 -21.76 -22.31
CA LEU A 180 11.99 -21.19 -22.02
C LEU A 180 10.91 -22.27 -22.20
N TRP A 181 10.35 -22.71 -21.08
CA TRP A 181 9.11 -23.47 -21.02
C TRP A 181 7.95 -22.52 -20.77
N ILE A 182 6.84 -22.77 -21.43
CA ILE A 182 5.56 -22.10 -21.20
C ILE A 182 4.64 -23.10 -20.52
N ASP A 183 4.13 -22.72 -19.38
CA ASP A 183 3.16 -23.50 -18.64
C ASP A 183 1.75 -23.09 -19.07
N ILE A 184 0.94 -24.09 -19.42
CA ILE A 184 -0.48 -23.92 -19.72
C ILE A 184 -1.23 -24.30 -18.46
N PHE A 185 -2.01 -23.36 -17.94
CA PHE A 185 -2.80 -23.54 -16.73
C PHE A 185 -4.29 -23.54 -17.04
N ARG A 186 -5.08 -24.22 -16.20
CA ARG A 186 -6.53 -24.10 -16.12
C ARG A 186 -6.93 -23.53 -14.77
N CYS A 187 -7.83 -22.54 -14.76
CA CYS A 187 -8.29 -21.95 -13.51
C CYS A 187 -9.31 -22.88 -12.88
N ARG A 188 -9.17 -23.21 -11.59
CA ARG A 188 -10.19 -24.01 -10.89
C ARG A 188 -11.52 -23.28 -10.75
N GLU A 189 -11.47 -21.96 -10.61
CA GLU A 189 -12.66 -21.13 -10.42
C GLU A 189 -13.39 -20.87 -11.74
N CYS A 190 -12.73 -20.24 -12.71
CA CYS A 190 -13.38 -19.81 -13.94
C CYS A 190 -13.21 -20.78 -15.12
N GLN A 191 -12.49 -21.89 -14.94
CA GLN A 191 -12.20 -22.94 -15.94
C GLN A 191 -11.48 -22.46 -17.22
N LYS A 192 -11.14 -21.16 -17.32
CA LYS A 192 -10.40 -20.61 -18.45
C LYS A 192 -8.96 -21.09 -18.45
N LEU A 193 -8.47 -21.38 -19.65
CA LEU A 193 -7.07 -21.70 -19.91
C LEU A 193 -6.27 -20.41 -20.12
N TRP A 194 -5.01 -20.42 -19.68
CA TRP A 194 -4.02 -19.41 -20.08
C TRP A 194 -2.63 -20.01 -20.12
N ALA A 195 -1.71 -19.31 -20.78
CA ALA A 195 -0.31 -19.65 -20.83
C ALA A 195 0.50 -18.60 -20.06
N ASP A 196 1.42 -19.04 -19.20
CA ASP A 196 2.30 -18.15 -18.44
C ASP A 196 3.67 -18.79 -18.19
N TYR A 197 4.62 -17.98 -17.74
CA TYR A 197 5.98 -18.40 -17.38
C TYR A 197 6.07 -18.76 -15.88
N GLY A 198 5.05 -19.47 -15.36
CA GLY A 198 5.01 -19.92 -13.97
C GLY A 198 4.23 -19.04 -12.99
N SER A 199 3.69 -17.90 -13.44
CA SER A 199 2.71 -17.13 -12.67
C SER A 199 1.39 -17.93 -12.65
N ARG A 200 1.18 -18.72 -11.58
CA ARG A 200 -0.02 -19.55 -11.36
C ARG A 200 -1.30 -18.72 -11.15
N VAL A 201 -1.30 -17.45 -11.56
CA VAL A 201 -2.41 -16.50 -11.39
C VAL A 201 -3.23 -16.48 -12.67
N CYS A 202 -4.52 -16.81 -12.56
CA CYS A 202 -5.43 -16.73 -13.69
C CYS A 202 -5.64 -15.28 -14.14
N ARG A 203 -5.35 -14.94 -15.40
CA ARG A 203 -5.56 -13.56 -15.91
C ARG A 203 -7.02 -13.12 -16.01
N SER A 204 -7.96 -14.06 -16.02
CA SER A 204 -9.39 -13.74 -16.12
C SER A 204 -10.05 -13.43 -14.78
N CYS A 205 -9.67 -14.13 -13.71
CA CYS A 205 -10.29 -13.96 -12.39
C CYS A 205 -9.30 -13.62 -11.28
N TRP A 206 -8.00 -13.59 -11.59
CA TRP A 206 -6.90 -13.23 -10.69
C TRP A 206 -6.69 -14.18 -9.50
N MET A 207 -7.22 -15.39 -9.58
CA MET A 207 -7.06 -16.43 -8.55
C MET A 207 -5.76 -17.23 -8.78
N GLN A 208 -5.09 -17.61 -7.70
CA GLN A 208 -3.87 -18.45 -7.73
C GLN A 208 -4.15 -19.96 -7.84
N GLN A 209 -5.43 -20.36 -7.79
CA GLN A 209 -5.82 -21.75 -7.87
C GLN A 209 -5.88 -22.19 -9.33
N SER A 210 -4.81 -22.83 -9.76
CA SER A 210 -4.62 -23.26 -11.14
C SER A 210 -4.04 -24.65 -11.23
N ASP A 211 -4.55 -25.47 -12.14
CA ASP A 211 -3.96 -26.75 -12.49
C ASP A 211 -3.02 -26.56 -13.68
N LEU A 212 -1.77 -27.03 -13.53
CA LEU A 212 -0.84 -27.13 -14.65
C LEU A 212 -1.34 -28.23 -15.58
N ILE A 213 -1.76 -27.85 -16.78
CA ILE A 213 -2.27 -28.78 -17.80
C ILE A 213 -1.12 -29.33 -18.63
N GLN A 214 -0.18 -28.47 -19.02
CA GLN A 214 0.89 -28.85 -19.93
C GLN A 214 2.06 -27.87 -19.84
N GLN A 215 3.28 -28.38 -19.98
CA GLN A 215 4.47 -27.56 -20.23
C GLN A 215 4.89 -27.69 -21.70
N VAL A 216 5.15 -26.57 -22.36
CA VAL A 216 5.52 -26.53 -23.78
C VAL A 216 6.80 -25.74 -23.95
N SER A 217 7.80 -26.33 -24.59
CA SER A 217 9.00 -25.59 -24.95
C SER A 217 8.69 -24.55 -26.03
N LEU A 218 9.35 -23.39 -25.96
CA LEU A 218 9.12 -22.31 -26.92
C LEU A 218 9.39 -22.72 -28.38
N ALA A 219 10.33 -23.67 -28.59
CA ALA A 219 10.63 -24.24 -29.90
C ALA A 219 9.46 -25.06 -30.48
N ASN A 220 8.65 -25.68 -29.62
CA ASN A 220 7.52 -26.51 -30.02
C ASN A 220 6.19 -25.73 -30.08
N LEU A 221 6.15 -24.46 -29.65
CA LEU A 221 4.93 -23.64 -29.68
C LEU A 221 4.34 -23.49 -31.08
N LYS A 222 5.18 -23.42 -32.11
CA LYS A 222 4.75 -23.29 -33.52
C LYS A 222 3.96 -24.51 -34.01
N LYS A 223 4.08 -25.66 -33.34
CA LYS A 223 3.43 -26.93 -33.72
C LYS A 223 2.05 -27.10 -33.09
N LEU A 224 1.66 -26.24 -32.14
CA LEU A 224 0.33 -26.27 -31.54
C LEU A 224 -0.71 -25.76 -32.55
N LYS A 225 -1.57 -26.65 -33.07
CA LYS A 225 -2.71 -26.25 -33.89
C LYS A 225 -3.72 -25.51 -33.00
N PRO A 226 -4.07 -24.24 -33.30
CA PRO A 226 -5.01 -23.49 -32.47
C PRO A 226 -6.43 -24.00 -32.75
N LYS A 227 -6.87 -25.03 -32.02
CA LYS A 227 -8.28 -25.49 -32.08
C LYS A 227 -9.25 -24.51 -31.38
N ASN A 228 -8.74 -23.48 -30.71
CA ASN A 228 -9.56 -22.52 -29.95
C ASN A 228 -9.10 -21.08 -30.26
N GLN A 229 -10.01 -20.22 -30.71
CA GLN A 229 -9.72 -18.80 -31.02
C GLN A 229 -9.11 -18.07 -29.81
N LEU A 230 -9.49 -18.45 -28.58
CA LEU A 230 -8.92 -17.92 -27.35
C LEU A 230 -7.41 -18.15 -27.25
N PHE A 231 -6.95 -19.31 -27.74
CA PHE A 231 -5.55 -19.72 -27.74
C PHE A 231 -4.72 -18.87 -28.71
N LYS A 232 -5.30 -18.51 -29.87
CA LYS A 232 -4.68 -17.61 -30.84
C LYS A 232 -4.53 -16.20 -30.27
N LEU A 233 -5.57 -15.69 -29.61
CA LEU A 233 -5.55 -14.37 -28.96
C LEU A 233 -4.50 -14.28 -27.85
N GLN A 234 -4.35 -15.33 -27.03
CA GLN A 234 -3.34 -15.41 -25.98
C GLN A 234 -1.91 -15.52 -26.55
N ILE A 235 -1.72 -16.29 -27.62
CA ILE A 235 -0.43 -16.35 -28.32
C ILE A 235 -0.06 -14.98 -28.89
N ASP A 236 -1.03 -14.27 -29.48
CA ASP A 236 -0.78 -12.95 -30.05
C ASP A 236 -0.59 -11.87 -28.98
N GLU A 237 -1.20 -12.01 -27.80
CA GLU A 237 -0.90 -11.21 -26.62
C GLU A 237 0.52 -11.45 -26.11
N LEU A 238 0.96 -12.71 -26.01
CA LEU A 238 2.35 -13.06 -25.64
C LEU A 238 3.38 -12.50 -26.65
N LYS A 239 3.08 -12.56 -27.96
CA LYS A 239 3.93 -11.92 -28.98
C LYS A 239 3.95 -10.39 -28.82
N ARG A 240 2.83 -9.76 -28.47
CA ARG A 240 2.76 -8.32 -28.21
C ARG A 240 3.57 -7.95 -26.98
N ASP A 241 3.48 -8.72 -25.91
CA ASP A 241 4.28 -8.51 -24.70
C ASP A 241 5.79 -8.71 -24.96
N GLN A 242 6.16 -9.70 -25.78
CA GLN A 242 7.54 -9.86 -26.26
C GLN A 242 8.03 -8.64 -27.04
N LYS A 243 7.21 -8.09 -27.96
CA LYS A 243 7.55 -6.87 -28.71
C LYS A 243 7.66 -5.64 -27.80
N ARG A 244 6.72 -5.46 -26.87
CA ARG A 244 6.75 -4.40 -25.85
C ARG A 244 8.00 -4.48 -24.99
N PHE A 245 8.43 -5.69 -24.61
CA PHE A 245 9.67 -5.92 -23.86
C PHE A 245 10.92 -5.53 -24.66
N VAL A 246 10.99 -5.88 -25.95
CA VAL A 246 12.11 -5.46 -26.83
C VAL A 246 12.16 -3.94 -26.95
N ALA A 247 11.01 -3.27 -27.05
CA ALA A 247 10.93 -1.81 -27.08
C ALA A 247 11.34 -1.18 -25.73
N PHE A 248 10.88 -1.73 -24.60
CA PHE A 248 11.22 -1.27 -23.26
C PHE A 248 12.73 -1.39 -22.95
N LYS A 249 13.39 -2.44 -23.42
CA LYS A 249 14.87 -2.57 -23.35
C LYS A 249 15.59 -1.41 -24.06
N LYS A 250 15.06 -0.93 -25.19
CA LYS A 250 15.64 0.22 -25.90
C LYS A 250 15.48 1.50 -25.07
N VAL A 251 14.31 1.72 -24.50
CA VAL A 251 14.00 2.91 -23.67
C VAL A 251 14.83 2.96 -22.39
N THR A 252 14.93 1.84 -21.66
CA THR A 252 15.70 1.76 -20.41
C THR A 252 17.20 1.93 -20.64
N LYS A 253 17.73 1.45 -21.78
CA LYS A 253 19.12 1.70 -22.18
C LYS A 253 19.39 3.20 -22.42
N VAL A 254 18.45 3.91 -23.05
CA VAL A 254 18.54 5.36 -23.27
C VAL A 254 18.46 6.15 -21.95
N GLN A 255 17.57 5.77 -21.04
CA GLN A 255 17.45 6.41 -19.72
C GLN A 255 18.69 6.18 -18.84
N TYR A 256 19.28 4.98 -18.89
CA TYR A 256 20.50 4.66 -18.16
C TYR A 256 21.71 5.48 -18.68
N VAL A 257 21.83 5.64 -19.99
CA VAL A 257 22.87 6.50 -20.61
C VAL A 257 22.71 7.96 -20.22
N LYS A 258 21.47 8.51 -20.22
CA LYS A 258 21.21 9.87 -19.71
C LYS A 258 21.62 10.04 -18.24
N LYS A 259 21.38 9.04 -17.40
CA LYS A 259 21.75 9.09 -15.98
C LYS A 259 23.26 9.11 -15.77
N ILE A 260 24.03 8.36 -16.58
CA ILE A 260 25.50 8.38 -16.58
C ILE A 260 26.03 9.75 -17.03
N ILE A 261 25.45 10.32 -18.10
CA ILE A 261 25.85 11.65 -18.58
C ILE A 261 25.64 12.71 -17.50
N ASN A 262 24.50 12.69 -16.81
CA ASN A 262 24.21 13.63 -15.72
C ASN A 262 25.17 13.45 -14.53
N TRP A 263 25.56 12.22 -14.20
CA TRP A 263 26.54 11.94 -13.15
C TRP A 263 27.94 12.46 -13.51
N LEU A 264 28.37 12.27 -14.75
CA LEU A 264 29.65 12.78 -15.24
C LEU A 264 29.67 14.32 -15.24
N ALA A 265 28.58 14.96 -15.65
CA ALA A 265 28.45 16.42 -15.61
C ALA A 265 28.54 16.97 -14.18
N LEU A 266 27.87 16.32 -13.21
CA LEU A 266 27.95 16.69 -11.80
C LEU A 266 29.37 16.54 -11.25
N PHE A 267 30.07 15.46 -11.63
CA PHE A 267 31.43 15.21 -11.19
C PHE A 267 32.41 16.28 -11.71
N VAL A 268 32.24 16.74 -12.95
CA VAL A 268 33.03 17.83 -13.53
C VAL A 268 32.80 19.15 -12.78
N VAL A 269 31.54 19.47 -12.43
CA VAL A 269 31.23 20.68 -11.65
C VAL A 269 31.88 20.62 -10.26
N ILE A 270 31.81 19.48 -9.57
CA ILE A 270 32.45 19.30 -8.25
C ILE A 270 33.98 19.45 -8.35
N ALA A 271 34.60 18.88 -9.38
CA ALA A 271 36.04 19.00 -9.60
C ALA A 271 36.48 20.46 -9.86
N LEU A 272 35.69 21.21 -10.64
CA LEU A 272 35.96 22.63 -10.90
C LEU A 272 35.79 23.49 -9.65
N MET A 273 34.78 23.24 -8.83
CA MET A 273 34.61 23.93 -7.54
C MET A 273 35.76 23.62 -6.57
N ALA A 274 36.20 22.37 -6.51
CA ALA A 274 37.34 21.97 -5.67
C ALA A 274 38.65 22.62 -6.14
N PHE A 275 38.84 22.79 -7.45
CA PHE A 275 40.01 23.47 -8.01
C PHE A 275 40.05 24.97 -7.68
N GLU A 276 38.91 25.67 -7.74
CA GLU A 276 38.83 27.08 -7.35
C GLU A 276 38.98 27.29 -5.83
N LEU A 277 38.59 26.32 -5.00
CA LEU A 277 38.84 26.36 -3.56
C LEU A 277 40.31 26.08 -3.17
N TYR A 278 41.10 25.54 -4.10
CA TYR A 278 42.51 25.21 -3.88
C TYR A 278 43.47 26.28 -4.43
N LYS A 279 42.96 27.29 -5.12
CA LYS A 279 43.68 28.52 -5.48
C LYS A 279 43.59 29.53 -4.36
#